data_AF-A0A3M8FYW2-F1
#
_entry.id   AF-A0A3M8FYW2-F1
#
_cell.length_a   1.000
_cell.length_b   1.000
_cell.length_c   1.000
_cell.angle_alpha   90.00
_cell.angle_beta   90.00
_cell.angle_gamma   90.00
#
_symmetry.space_group_name_H-M   'P 1'
#
loop_
_entity.id
_entity.type
_entity.pdbx_description
1 polymer ?
#
loop_
_entity_poly.entity_id
_entity_poly.type
_entity_poly.pdbx_seq_one_letter_code
_entity_poly.pdbx_strand_id
1 'polypeptide(L)'
;MLKLEETKLETYSFNDDGSDEFYILIDIKKNPEGINLTKLAMADPRRFDAVLNEMGCLLMLGEDEIKELTSRGALDPRNLHESLFSLAKTEGIL
;
A
#
# COMPACT_ATOMS: atom_id res chain seq x y z
N MET A 1 -2.95 -2.72 -18.01
CA MET A 1 -1.84 -2.31 -17.15
C MET A 1 -2.16 -0.94 -16.60
N LEU A 2 -2.19 -0.77 -15.29
CA LEU A 2 -2.44 0.51 -14.63
C LEU A 2 -1.32 1.51 -14.94
N LYS A 3 -1.63 2.80 -14.86
CA LYS A 3 -0.64 3.87 -14.91
C LYS A 3 -0.41 4.46 -13.51
N LEU A 4 0.70 5.16 -13.30
CA LEU A 4 1.05 5.74 -12.00
C LEU A 4 -0.05 6.69 -11.51
N GLU A 5 -0.57 7.54 -12.39
CA GLU A 5 -1.65 8.49 -12.09
C GLU A 5 -3.01 7.82 -11.79
N GLU A 6 -3.12 6.51 -12.08
CA GLU A 6 -4.28 5.67 -11.76
C GLU A 6 -4.05 4.92 -10.44
N THR A 7 -3.02 5.32 -9.69
CA THR A 7 -2.74 4.81 -8.36
C THR A 7 -2.56 5.94 -7.35
N LYS A 8 -2.73 5.61 -6.08
CA LYS A 8 -2.51 6.52 -4.95
C LYS A 8 -1.68 5.82 -3.89
N LEU A 9 -0.79 6.56 -3.24
CA LEU A 9 -0.13 6.13 -2.02
C LEU A 9 -0.89 6.68 -0.82
N GLU A 10 -1.27 5.80 0.11
CA GLU A 10 -1.84 6.17 1.40
C GLU A 10 -0.97 5.63 2.53
N THR A 11 -0.88 6.38 3.63
CA THR A 11 -0.15 5.97 4.82
C THR A 11 -1.14 5.87 5.98
N TYR A 12 -1.07 4.75 6.70
CA TYR A 12 -1.97 4.46 7.82
C TYR A 12 -1.19 3.96 9.02
N SER A 13 -1.61 4.37 10.22
CA SER A 13 -1.21 3.74 11.47
C SER A 13 -2.42 3.00 12.05
N PHE A 14 -2.20 1.78 12.54
CA PHE A 14 -3.23 1.04 13.27
C PHE A 14 -3.24 1.35 14.76
N ASN A 15 -2.18 1.99 15.28
CA ASN A 15 -2.10 2.44 16.67
C ASN A 15 -2.25 3.96 16.76
N ASP A 16 -2.89 4.43 17.83
CA ASP A 16 -3.11 5.85 18.12
C ASP A 16 -1.79 6.62 18.37
N ASP A 17 -0.71 5.91 18.71
CA ASP A 17 0.60 6.50 18.98
C ASP A 17 1.49 6.64 17.73
N GLY A 18 1.00 6.19 16.56
CA GLY A 18 1.76 6.22 15.30
C GLY A 18 2.84 5.14 15.20
N SER A 19 2.93 4.23 16.17
CA SER A 19 3.75 3.03 16.01
C SER A 19 3.04 2.08 15.04
N ASP A 20 3.75 1.55 14.05
CA ASP A 20 3.22 0.72 12.96
C ASP A 20 2.56 1.51 11.80
N GLU A 21 3.34 2.37 11.14
CA GLU A 21 2.95 2.95 9.84
C GLU A 21 3.02 1.91 8.71
N PHE A 22 1.96 1.88 7.90
CA PHE A 22 1.82 1.09 6.70
C PHE A 22 1.65 2.01 5.49
N TYR A 23 2.36 1.67 4.42
CA TYR A 23 2.40 2.39 3.16
C TYR A 23 1.69 1.54 2.11
N ILE A 24 0.56 2.03 1.61
CA ILE A 24 -0.38 1.27 0.77
C ILE A 24 -0.48 1.92 -0.61
N LEU A 25 -0.11 1.16 -1.64
CA LEU A 25 -0.35 1.51 -3.03
C LEU A 25 -1.74 1.01 -3.46
N ILE A 26 -2.58 1.90 -3.98
CA ILE A 26 -3.99 1.63 -4.25
C ILE A 26 -4.31 1.91 -5.71
N ASP A 27 -5.07 1.02 -6.35
CA ASP A 27 -5.73 1.24 -7.64
C ASP A 27 -7.01 2.08 -7.45
N ILE A 28 -6.93 3.35 -7.85
CA ILE A 28 -8.05 4.30 -7.70
C ILE A 28 -9.18 4.04 -8.71
N LYS A 29 -8.94 3.28 -9.79
CA LYS A 29 -10.01 2.87 -10.70
C LYS A 29 -10.90 1.82 -10.05
N LYS A 30 -10.32 0.94 -9.23
CA LYS A 30 -11.05 -0.07 -8.47
C LYS A 30 -11.72 0.53 -7.24
N ASN A 31 -11.01 1.41 -6.53
CA ASN A 31 -11.53 2.08 -5.35
C ASN A 31 -11.02 3.53 -5.24
N PRO A 32 -11.79 4.52 -5.73
CA PRO A 32 -11.39 5.91 -5.66
C PRO A 32 -11.41 6.50 -4.24
N GLU A 33 -12.07 5.83 -3.29
CA GLU A 33 -12.17 6.30 -1.91
C GLU A 33 -10.96 5.95 -1.04
N GLY A 34 -10.09 5.04 -1.50
CA GLY A 34 -8.93 4.57 -0.73
C GLY A 34 -9.28 3.49 0.30
N ILE A 35 -8.36 3.19 1.22
CA ILE A 35 -8.59 2.14 2.22
C ILE A 35 -9.55 2.63 3.30
N ASN A 36 -10.59 1.84 3.55
CA ASN A 36 -11.50 2.07 4.67
C ASN A 36 -11.04 1.26 5.89
N LEU A 37 -10.29 1.92 6.77
CA LEU A 37 -9.75 1.30 7.99
C LEU A 37 -10.84 0.70 8.89
N THR A 38 -12.00 1.35 9.02
CA THR A 38 -13.11 0.82 9.83
C THR A 38 -13.60 -0.51 9.27
N LYS A 39 -13.79 -0.61 7.96
CA LYS A 39 -14.20 -1.85 7.29
C LYS A 39 -13.10 -2.92 7.37
N LEU A 40 -11.83 -2.52 7.31
CA LEU A 40 -10.69 -3.42 7.45
C LEU A 40 -10.56 -3.97 8.88
N ALA A 41 -10.73 -3.12 9.90
CA ALA A 41 -10.70 -3.51 11.32
C ALA A 41 -11.87 -4.44 11.70
N MET A 42 -13.02 -4.32 11.01
CA MET A 42 -14.17 -5.22 11.18
C MET A 42 -14.08 -6.50 10.34
N ALA A 43 -13.07 -6.64 9.47
CA ALA A 43 -12.92 -7.80 8.62
C ALA A 43 -12.51 -9.04 9.42
N ASP A 44 -12.96 -10.21 8.97
CA ASP A 44 -12.40 -11.48 9.46
C ASP A 44 -10.90 -11.51 9.12
N PRO A 45 -9.99 -11.73 10.10
CA PRO A 45 -8.55 -11.80 9.85
C PRO A 45 -8.16 -12.80 8.77
N ARG A 46 -8.95 -13.87 8.59
CA ARG A 46 -8.73 -14.88 7.54
C ARG A 46 -9.05 -14.38 6.14
N ARG A 47 -9.73 -13.24 6.03
CA ARG A 47 -10.14 -12.60 4.78
C ARG A 47 -9.47 -11.25 4.56
N PHE A 48 -8.49 -10.90 5.39
CA PHE A 48 -7.84 -9.59 5.37
C PHE A 48 -7.30 -9.22 3.98
N ASP A 49 -6.54 -10.13 3.35
CA ASP A 49 -6.00 -9.93 2.00
C ASP A 49 -7.08 -9.75 0.94
N ALA A 50 -8.19 -10.50 1.06
CA ALA A 50 -9.31 -10.39 0.14
C ALA A 50 -10.00 -9.02 0.27
N VAL A 51 -10.18 -8.54 1.50
CA VAL A 51 -10.78 -7.23 1.77
C VAL A 51 -9.87 -6.10 1.27
N LEU A 52 -8.56 -6.18 1.49
CA LEU A 52 -7.59 -5.23 0.94
C LEU A 52 -7.63 -5.20 -0.59
N ASN A 53 -7.63 -6.38 -1.23
CA ASN A 53 -7.73 -6.46 -2.68
C ASN A 53 -9.06 -5.89 -3.19
N GLU A 54 -10.19 -6.18 -2.54
CA GLU A 54 -11.49 -5.57 -2.85
C GLU A 54 -11.45 -4.04 -2.74
N MET A 55 -10.70 -3.49 -1.78
CA MET A 55 -10.45 -2.06 -1.60
C MET A 55 -9.40 -1.48 -2.56
N GLY A 56 -8.90 -2.25 -3.53
CA GLY A 56 -7.93 -1.77 -4.50
C GLY A 56 -6.49 -1.74 -4.02
N CYS A 57 -6.16 -2.33 -2.86
CA CYS A 57 -4.78 -2.46 -2.42
C CYS A 57 -3.98 -3.31 -3.42
N LEU A 58 -2.91 -2.75 -3.96
CA LEU A 58 -1.95 -3.40 -4.85
C LEU A 58 -0.74 -3.91 -4.05
N LEU A 59 -0.23 -3.09 -3.15
CA LEU A 59 0.94 -3.39 -2.32
C LEU A 59 0.79 -2.68 -0.99
N MET A 60 1.12 -3.36 0.11
CA MET A 60 1.17 -2.80 1.45
C MET A 60 2.51 -3.19 2.07
N LEU A 61 3.23 -2.22 2.62
CA LEU A 61 4.50 -2.43 3.30
C LEU A 61 4.50 -1.69 4.64
N GLY A 62 5.06 -2.31 5.67
CA GLY A 62 5.32 -1.68 6.96
C GLY A 62 6.57 -0.78 6.92
N GLU A 63 6.73 0.05 7.95
CA GLU A 63 7.87 0.97 8.08
C GLU A 63 9.24 0.26 7.99
N ASP A 64 9.38 -0.91 8.62
CA ASP A 64 10.63 -1.69 8.59
C ASP A 64 10.96 -2.19 7.18
N GLU A 65 9.96 -2.63 6.42
CA GLU A 65 10.13 -3.06 5.02
C GLU A 65 10.51 -1.87 4.13
N ILE A 66 9.89 -0.71 4.33
CA ILE A 66 10.26 0.53 3.62
C ILE A 66 11.71 0.91 3.91
N LYS A 67 12.14 0.87 5.19
CA LYS A 67 13.53 1.17 5.58
C LYS A 67 14.50 0.19 4.93
N GLU A 68 14.19 -1.10 4.97
CA GLU A 68 15.02 -2.15 4.38
C GLU A 68 15.17 -1.95 2.87
N LEU A 69 14.06 -1.80 2.14
CA LEU A 69 14.06 -1.61 0.69
C LEU A 69 14.73 -0.30 0.27
N THR A 70 14.53 0.77 1.05
CA THR A 70 15.23 2.05 0.85
C THR A 70 16.74 1.88 1.04
N SER A 71 17.16 1.18 2.09
CA SER A 71 18.59 0.94 2.37
C SER A 71 19.29 0.15 1.26
N ARG A 72 18.53 -0.70 0.56
CA ARG A 72 18.98 -1.48 -0.59
C ARG A 72 18.93 -0.70 -1.91
N GLY A 73 18.37 0.52 -1.90
CA GLY A 73 18.17 1.33 -3.10
C GLY A 73 17.02 0.87 -3.99
N ALA A 74 16.13 0.01 -3.48
CA ALA A 74 14.95 -0.46 -4.21
C ALA A 74 13.79 0.57 -4.16
N LEU A 75 13.75 1.41 -3.13
CA LEU A 75 12.78 2.50 -2.99
C LEU A 75 13.49 3.87 -2.86
N ASP A 76 12.87 4.91 -3.40
CA ASP A 76 13.30 6.30 -3.18
C ASP A 76 12.34 6.97 -2.19
N PRO A 77 12.78 7.30 -0.97
CA PRO A 77 11.91 7.87 0.05
C PRO A 77 11.38 9.26 -0.34
N ARG A 78 12.04 9.97 -1.28
CA ARG A 78 11.57 11.26 -1.79
C ARG A 78 10.50 11.11 -2.87
N ASN A 79 10.39 9.93 -3.48
CA ASN A 79 9.46 9.60 -4.55
C ASN A 79 8.82 8.23 -4.28
N LEU A 80 8.29 8.06 -3.06
CA LEU A 80 7.88 6.75 -2.56
C LEU A 80 6.74 6.15 -3.39
N HIS A 81 5.79 6.98 -3.84
CA HIS A 81 4.69 6.54 -4.70
C HIS A 81 5.19 5.94 -6.03
N GLU A 82 6.07 6.64 -6.73
CA GLU A 82 6.62 6.18 -8.02
C GLU A 82 7.51 4.94 -7.87
N SER A 83 8.33 4.90 -6.82
CA SER A 83 9.21 3.76 -6.56
C SER A 83 8.44 2.51 -6.13
N LEU A 84 7.38 2.65 -5.32
CA LEU A 84 6.48 1.53 -5.00
C LEU A 84 5.71 1.03 -6.22
N PHE A 85 5.23 1.93 -7.08
CA PHE A 85 4.58 1.54 -8.34
C PHE A 85 5.54 0.74 -9.24
N SER A 86 6.79 1.20 -9.35
CA SER A 86 7.82 0.53 -10.13
C SER A 86 8.19 -0.84 -9.54
N LEU A 87 8.24 -0.94 -8.21
CA LEU A 87 8.43 -2.20 -7.50
C LEU A 87 7.28 -3.18 -7.79
N ALA A 88 6.03 -2.74 -7.63
CA ALA A 88 4.85 -3.57 -7.91
C ALA A 88 4.83 -4.10 -9.36
N LYS A 89 5.28 -3.28 -10.32
CA LYS A 89 5.45 -3.70 -11.71
C LYS A 89 6.56 -4.73 -11.90
N THR A 90 7.67 -4.59 -11.17
CA THR A 90 8.81 -5.52 -11.26
C THR A 90 8.48 -6.89 -10.66
N GLU A 91 7.69 -6.91 -9.58
CA GLU A 91 7.21 -8.11 -8.91
C GLU A 91 6.02 -8.79 -9.63
N GLY A 92 5.53 -8.21 -10.74
CA GLY A 92 4.43 -8.79 -11.53
C GLY A 92 3.04 -8.62 -10.90
N ILE A 93 2.88 -7.65 -9.99
CA ILE A 93 1.60 -7.28 -9.38
C ILE A 93 0.75 -6.43 -10.36
N LEU A 94 1.40 -5.65 -11.23
CA LEU A 94 0.81 -4.71 -12.20
C LEU A 94 0.92 -5.14 -13.66
#